data_AF-A0A7W5Z7A2-F1
#
_entry.id   AF-A0A7W5Z7A2-F1
#
_cell.length_a   1.000
_cell.length_b   1.000
_cell.length_c   1.000
_cell.angle_alpha   90.00
_cell.angle_beta   90.00
_cell.angle_gamma   90.00
#
_symmetry.space_group_name_H-M   'P 1'
#
loop_
_entity.id
_entity.type
_entity.pdbx_description
1 polymer ?
#
loop_
_entity_poly.entity_id
_entity_poly.type
_entity_poly.pdbx_seq_one_letter_code
_entity_poly.pdbx_strand_id
1 'polypeptide(L)'
;MAARVLRDRLGKPLIVRSAYRSPEHNRAVGGATRSKHMDGAAFDIAMTNHDPVAFEAAAREVGFLGFGFYPRSGFIHVDLGPARQWGERFPVRTVAFAAETPPAREVLAESRTMKASGAAGVATLGAAGVEVAQNVLAETQTAILPLVPYLDTLRWVFIAAALAGLAVTIYARIDDWKRGGR
;
A
#
# COMPACT_ATOMS: atom_id res chain seq x y z
N MET A 1 -13.13 -14.84 2.61
CA MET A 1 -14.10 -14.89 3.73
C MET A 1 -13.39 -15.12 5.07
N ALA A 2 -12.66 -16.22 5.26
CA ALA A 2 -12.02 -16.59 6.53
C ALA A 2 -11.15 -15.48 7.18
N ALA A 3 -10.25 -14.82 6.43
CA ALA A 3 -9.39 -13.77 7.02
C ALA A 3 -10.17 -12.55 7.57
N ARG A 4 -11.31 -12.20 6.96
CA ARG A 4 -12.17 -11.10 7.44
C ARG A 4 -12.82 -11.49 8.77
N VAL A 5 -13.39 -12.69 8.84
CA VAL A 5 -14.02 -13.22 10.06
C VAL A 5 -13.00 -13.34 11.19
N LEU A 6 -11.77 -13.78 10.89
CA LEU A 6 -10.69 -13.86 11.87
C LEU A 6 -10.33 -12.48 12.44
N ARG A 7 -10.17 -11.47 11.58
CA ARG A 7 -9.94 -10.08 12.02
C ARG A 7 -11.04 -9.59 12.94
N ASP A 8 -12.30 -9.80 12.54
CA ASP A 8 -13.45 -9.31 13.30
C ASP A 8 -13.56 -10.02 14.67
N ARG A 9 -13.24 -11.33 14.74
CA ARG A 9 -13.18 -12.10 15.99
C ARG A 9 -12.07 -11.63 16.93
N LEU A 10 -10.91 -11.30 16.39
CA LEU A 10 -9.76 -10.83 17.19
C LEU A 10 -9.90 -9.37 17.65
N GLY A 11 -10.83 -8.61 17.07
CA GLY A 11 -11.05 -7.19 17.40
C GLY A 11 -9.84 -6.29 17.10
N LYS A 12 -8.85 -6.79 16.33
CA LYS A 12 -7.59 -6.10 16.01
C LYS A 12 -7.21 -6.33 14.56
N PRO A 13 -6.51 -5.38 13.90
CA PRO A 13 -6.05 -5.57 12.53
C PRO A 13 -5.14 -6.80 12.36
N LEU A 14 -5.29 -7.51 11.24
CA LEU A 14 -4.34 -8.53 10.82
C LEU A 14 -3.21 -7.86 10.03
N ILE A 15 -1.97 -7.94 10.54
CA ILE A 15 -0.80 -7.44 9.83
C ILE A 15 -0.32 -8.54 8.88
N VAL A 16 -0.79 -8.49 7.63
CA VAL A 16 -0.47 -9.47 6.59
C VAL A 16 0.92 -9.17 6.01
N ARG A 17 1.83 -10.14 6.09
CA ARG A 17 3.16 -10.08 5.47
C ARG A 17 3.19 -10.68 4.07
N SER A 18 2.43 -11.76 3.87
CA SER A 18 2.28 -12.43 2.58
C SER A 18 0.90 -13.03 2.44
N ALA A 19 0.39 -13.09 1.21
CA ALA A 19 -0.90 -13.68 0.86
C ALA A 19 -0.75 -14.48 -0.44
N TYR A 20 -1.21 -13.97 -1.58
CA TYR A 20 -0.90 -14.63 -2.85
C TYR A 20 0.60 -14.53 -3.20
N ARG A 21 1.17 -15.61 -3.75
CA ARG A 21 2.52 -15.62 -4.34
C ARG A 21 2.46 -16.18 -5.76
N SER A 22 3.11 -15.53 -6.71
CA SER A 22 3.32 -16.12 -8.04
C SER A 22 4.24 -17.34 -7.94
N PRO A 23 4.19 -18.29 -8.90
CA PRO A 23 5.09 -19.43 -8.92
C PRO A 23 6.57 -19.02 -8.91
N GLU A 24 6.93 -17.96 -9.63
CA GLU A 24 8.29 -17.41 -9.71
C GLU A 24 8.75 -16.93 -8.33
N HIS A 25 7.92 -16.11 -7.67
CA HIS A 25 8.24 -15.59 -6.35
C HIS A 25 8.28 -16.70 -5.31
N ASN A 26 7.35 -17.66 -5.36
CA ASN A 26 7.33 -18.82 -4.46
C ASN A 26 8.62 -19.64 -4.61
N ARG A 27 9.11 -19.89 -5.82
CA ARG A 27 10.41 -20.55 -6.05
C ARG A 27 11.57 -19.72 -5.50
N ALA A 28 11.58 -18.41 -5.77
CA ALA A 28 12.67 -17.52 -5.35
C ALA A 28 12.84 -17.46 -3.82
N VAL A 29 11.75 -17.59 -3.06
CA VAL A 29 11.78 -17.59 -1.59
C VAL A 29 11.90 -19.00 -0.99
N GLY A 30 12.15 -20.03 -1.80
CA GLY A 30 12.25 -21.43 -1.34
C GLY A 30 10.93 -22.02 -0.86
N GLY A 31 9.80 -21.50 -1.35
CA GLY A 31 8.47 -21.99 -1.02
C GLY A 31 8.19 -23.39 -1.58
N ALA A 32 7.33 -24.13 -0.88
CA ALA A 32 6.95 -25.49 -1.29
C ALA A 32 6.29 -25.51 -2.68
N THR A 33 6.54 -26.57 -3.46
CA THR A 33 6.03 -26.76 -4.83
C THR A 33 4.49 -26.73 -4.92
N ARG A 34 3.79 -27.06 -3.83
CA ARG A 34 2.32 -27.02 -3.72
C ARG A 34 1.85 -26.03 -2.65
N SER A 35 2.53 -24.90 -2.53
CA SER A 35 2.21 -23.87 -1.53
C SER A 35 0.81 -23.28 -1.73
N LYS A 36 0.05 -23.18 -0.63
CA LYS A 36 -1.28 -22.56 -0.63
C LYS A 36 -1.28 -21.05 -0.85
N HIS A 37 -0.12 -20.40 -0.76
CA HIS A 37 0.02 -19.02 -1.23
C HIS A 37 -0.20 -18.90 -2.74
N MET A 38 0.17 -19.91 -3.54
CA MET A 38 -0.06 -19.90 -4.99
C MET A 38 -1.54 -20.12 -5.36
N ASP A 39 -2.34 -20.63 -4.42
CA ASP A 39 -3.79 -20.80 -4.57
C ASP A 39 -4.57 -19.58 -4.02
N GLY A 40 -3.88 -18.56 -3.47
CA GLY A 40 -4.53 -17.45 -2.74
C GLY A 40 -5.24 -17.88 -1.45
N ALA A 41 -4.91 -19.07 -0.94
CA ALA A 41 -5.58 -19.73 0.18
C ALA A 41 -4.72 -19.77 1.46
N ALA A 42 -3.68 -18.94 1.52
CA ALA A 42 -2.78 -18.82 2.67
C ALA A 42 -2.44 -17.37 3.00
N PHE A 43 -2.12 -17.13 4.27
CA PHE A 43 -1.67 -15.84 4.78
C PHE A 43 -0.54 -16.03 5.79
N ASP A 44 0.49 -15.20 5.68
CA ASP A 44 1.51 -15.05 6.72
C ASP A 44 1.16 -13.81 7.56
N ILE A 45 0.80 -13.99 8.82
CA ILE A 45 0.34 -12.91 9.71
C ILE A 45 1.40 -12.62 10.77
N ALA A 46 1.79 -11.35 10.91
CA ALA A 46 2.75 -10.93 11.93
C ALA A 46 2.15 -11.05 13.34
N MET A 47 2.93 -11.58 14.29
CA MET A 47 2.53 -11.74 15.70
C MET A 47 2.99 -10.57 16.57
N THR A 48 3.14 -9.38 15.99
CA THR A 48 3.57 -8.17 16.72
C THR A 48 2.42 -7.56 17.51
N ASN A 49 1.19 -7.64 17.01
CA ASN A 49 -0.01 -7.08 17.65
C ASN A 49 -1.03 -8.14 18.12
N HIS A 50 -0.63 -9.42 18.10
CA HIS A 50 -1.45 -10.56 18.53
C HIS A 50 -0.66 -11.43 19.51
N ASP A 51 -1.38 -12.02 20.47
CA ASP A 51 -0.88 -13.15 21.23
C ASP A 51 -0.91 -14.40 20.33
N PRO A 52 0.22 -15.10 20.12
CA PRO A 52 0.29 -16.25 19.23
C PRO A 52 -0.67 -17.38 19.57
N VAL A 53 -0.91 -17.63 20.86
CA VAL A 53 -1.78 -18.73 21.34
C VAL A 53 -3.24 -18.39 21.07
N ALA A 54 -3.67 -17.18 21.44
CA ALA A 54 -5.01 -16.69 21.15
C ALA A 54 -5.30 -16.59 19.65
N PHE A 55 -4.31 -16.14 18.86
CA PHE A 55 -4.41 -16.08 17.40
C PHE A 55 -4.62 -17.46 16.79
N GLU A 56 -3.82 -18.46 17.19
CA GLU A 56 -3.96 -19.82 16.69
C GLU A 56 -5.36 -20.38 17.01
N ALA A 57 -5.82 -20.23 18.25
CA ALA A 57 -7.13 -20.69 18.67
C ALA A 57 -8.24 -20.08 17.82
N ALA A 58 -8.24 -18.74 17.67
CA ALA A 58 -9.23 -18.04 16.85
C ALA A 58 -9.16 -18.45 15.37
N ALA A 59 -7.96 -18.65 14.82
CA ALA A 59 -7.79 -19.07 13.43
C ALA A 59 -8.35 -20.48 13.17
N ARG A 60 -8.18 -21.40 14.12
CA ARG A 60 -8.77 -22.75 14.04
C ARG A 60 -10.29 -22.70 14.05
N GLU A 61 -10.89 -21.89 14.91
CA GLU A 61 -12.35 -21.72 15.00
C GLU A 61 -12.96 -21.14 13.71
N VAL A 62 -12.19 -20.33 12.98
CA VAL A 62 -12.62 -19.73 11.70
C VAL A 62 -12.38 -20.68 10.51
N GLY A 63 -11.77 -21.85 10.74
CA GLY A 63 -11.63 -22.92 9.75
C GLY A 63 -10.28 -22.98 9.05
N PHE A 64 -9.24 -22.29 9.55
CA PHE A 64 -7.87 -22.55 9.09
C PHE A 64 -7.38 -23.89 9.65
N LEU A 65 -6.69 -24.67 8.82
CA LEU A 65 -6.29 -26.04 9.13
C LEU A 65 -4.77 -26.25 9.02
N GLY A 66 -4.11 -25.54 8.12
CA GLY A 66 -2.66 -25.54 8.00
C GLY A 66 -2.02 -24.42 8.81
N PHE A 67 -1.01 -24.76 9.63
CA PHE A 67 -0.32 -23.82 10.51
C PHE A 67 1.21 -23.97 10.42
N GLY A 68 1.90 -22.89 10.07
CA GLY A 68 3.37 -22.80 10.16
C GLY A 68 3.78 -21.76 11.20
N PHE A 69 4.65 -22.13 12.14
CA PHE A 69 5.07 -21.23 13.22
C PHE A 69 6.52 -20.78 13.04
N TYR A 70 6.73 -19.46 12.94
CA TYR A 70 8.03 -18.86 12.66
C TYR A 70 8.38 -17.78 13.69
N PRO A 71 8.68 -18.14 14.96
CA PRO A 71 8.93 -17.18 16.04
C PRO A 71 10.14 -16.28 15.77
N ARG A 72 11.22 -16.83 15.20
CA ARG A 72 12.40 -16.05 14.80
C ARG A 72 12.08 -14.98 13.75
N SER A 73 11.16 -15.29 12.85
CA SER A 73 10.69 -14.34 11.83
C SER A 73 9.52 -13.48 12.32
N GLY A 74 8.84 -13.86 13.41
CA GLY A 74 7.75 -13.12 14.03
C GLY A 74 6.39 -13.22 13.33
N PHE A 75 6.10 -14.33 12.65
CA PHE A 75 4.79 -14.55 12.00
C PHE A 75 4.27 -15.98 12.14
N ILE A 76 2.96 -16.14 11.97
CA ILE A 76 2.29 -17.45 11.82
C ILE A 76 1.73 -17.52 10.40
N HIS A 77 2.04 -18.60 9.71
CA HIS A 77 1.41 -19.01 8.45
C HIS A 77 0.09 -19.72 8.76
N VAL A 78 -0.99 -19.34 8.09
CA VAL A 78 -2.29 -20.00 8.14
C VAL A 78 -2.82 -20.30 6.74
N ASP A 79 -3.40 -21.47 6.53
CA ASP A 79 -4.00 -21.84 5.23
C ASP A 79 -5.19 -22.80 5.33
N LEU A 80 -5.95 -22.89 4.24
CA LEU A 80 -7.18 -23.68 4.10
C LEU A 80 -6.96 -25.09 3.50
N GLY A 81 -5.71 -25.55 3.39
CA GLY A 81 -5.39 -26.90 2.94
C GLY A 81 -5.65 -27.98 4.00
N PRO A 82 -5.16 -29.21 3.81
CA PRO A 82 -5.30 -30.27 4.80
C PRO A 82 -4.69 -29.90 6.16
N ALA A 83 -5.27 -30.43 7.24
CA ALA A 83 -4.80 -30.19 8.60
C ALA A 83 -3.33 -30.62 8.76
N ARG A 84 -2.47 -29.65 9.10
CA ARG A 84 -1.04 -29.88 9.26
C ARG A 84 -0.41 -28.75 10.08
N GLN A 85 0.67 -29.08 10.77
CA GLN A 85 1.44 -28.09 11.53
C GLN A 85 2.94 -28.31 11.35
N TRP A 86 3.70 -27.22 11.28
CA TRP A 86 5.16 -27.26 11.14
C TRP A 86 5.84 -26.03 11.76
N GLY A 87 7.17 -26.08 11.91
CA GLY A 87 7.95 -25.01 12.52
C GLY A 87 8.02 -25.11 14.05
N GLU A 88 8.36 -24.01 14.70
CA GLU A 88 8.62 -23.93 16.15
C GLU A 88 7.53 -23.13 16.84
N ARG A 89 7.03 -23.60 17.98
CA ARG A 89 6.02 -22.86 18.75
C ARG A 89 6.59 -21.53 19.23
N PHE A 90 5.74 -20.51 19.26
CA PHE A 90 6.10 -19.25 19.91
C PHE A 90 6.28 -19.48 21.41
N PRO A 91 7.30 -18.88 22.04
CA PRO A 91 7.43 -18.92 23.48
C PRO A 91 6.21 -18.24 24.11
N VAL A 92 5.77 -18.77 25.25
CA VAL A 92 4.67 -18.17 26.02
C VAL A 92 5.09 -16.76 26.42
N ARG A 93 4.28 -15.76 26.04
CA ARG A 93 4.51 -14.37 26.42
C ARG A 93 3.76 -14.09 27.71
N THR A 94 4.45 -13.53 28.70
CA THR A 94 3.85 -13.09 29.97
C THR A 94 2.96 -11.85 29.81
N VAL A 95 3.14 -11.11 28.72
CA VAL A 95 2.29 -9.99 28.31
C VAL A 95 1.77 -10.22 26.89
N ALA A 96 0.48 -9.94 26.67
CA ALA A 96 -0.24 -10.22 25.43
C ALA A 96 0.26 -9.43 24.20
N PHE A 97 1.21 -8.51 24.38
CA PHE A 97 1.72 -7.61 23.35
C PHE A 97 3.24 -7.68 23.30
N ALA A 98 3.80 -7.74 22.10
CA ALA A 98 5.15 -7.23 21.92
C ALA A 98 5.09 -5.73 22.23
N ALA A 99 6.03 -5.19 23.01
CA ALA A 99 6.12 -3.75 23.18
C ALA A 99 6.15 -3.12 21.79
N GLU A 100 5.13 -2.32 21.48
CA GLU A 100 5.01 -1.65 20.20
C GLU A 100 6.20 -0.68 20.12
N THR A 101 7.20 -1.02 19.32
CA THR A 101 8.25 -0.06 18.99
C THR A 101 7.56 1.00 18.15
N PRO A 102 7.46 2.26 18.62
CA PRO A 102 6.77 3.29 17.86
C PRO A 102 7.38 3.33 16.45
N PRO A 103 6.57 3.17 15.39
CA PRO A 103 7.11 3.23 14.06
C PRO A 103 7.69 4.63 13.87
N ALA A 104 8.92 4.74 13.38
CA ALA A 104 9.60 6.01 13.10
C ALA A 104 8.86 6.95 12.11
N ARG A 105 7.64 6.58 11.70
CA ARG A 105 6.80 7.27 10.71
C ARG A 105 5.84 8.30 11.30
N GLU A 106 5.75 8.47 12.63
CA GLU A 106 4.85 9.47 13.21
C GLU A 106 5.25 10.92 12.91
N VAL A 107 6.51 11.17 12.53
CA VAL A 107 6.99 12.51 12.16
C VAL A 107 6.46 12.99 10.78
N LEU A 108 5.86 12.10 9.96
CA LEU A 108 5.31 12.45 8.65
C LEU A 108 3.79 12.71 8.66
N ALA A 109 3.09 12.31 9.73
CA ALA A 109 1.64 12.52 9.84
C ALA A 109 1.31 13.97 10.21
N GLU A 110 2.10 14.59 11.09
CA GLU A 110 1.97 16.01 11.44
C GLU A 110 2.23 16.95 10.25
N SER A 111 3.05 16.52 9.28
CA SER A 111 3.30 17.28 8.04
C SER A 111 2.23 17.10 6.96
N ARG A 112 1.34 16.10 7.10
CA ARG A 112 0.23 15.85 6.16
C ARG A 112 -1.11 16.36 6.66
N THR A 113 -1.34 16.41 7.97
CA THR A 113 -2.58 16.97 8.54
C THR A 113 -2.66 18.49 8.42
N MET A 114 -1.54 19.21 8.29
CA MET A 114 -1.55 20.66 8.00
C MET A 114 -1.65 21.03 6.51
N LYS A 115 -1.69 20.08 5.57
CA LYS A 115 -1.76 20.38 4.13
C LYS A 115 -2.91 19.70 3.36
N ALA A 116 -3.76 18.93 4.04
CA ALA A 116 -4.88 18.22 3.43
C ALA A 116 -6.25 18.71 3.91
N SER A 117 -6.37 19.97 4.33
CA SER A 117 -7.65 20.64 4.58
C SER A 117 -8.38 21.10 3.31
N GLY A 118 -7.88 20.76 2.12
CA GLY A 118 -8.53 21.08 0.84
C GLY A 118 -8.85 19.82 0.03
N ALA A 119 -10.14 19.61 -0.25
CA ALA A 119 -10.67 18.83 -1.38
C ALA A 119 -10.96 17.32 -1.25
N ALA A 120 -10.96 16.70 -0.07
CA ALA A 120 -11.39 15.28 0.04
C ALA A 120 -12.39 15.03 1.17
N GLY A 121 -13.66 15.29 0.87
CA GLY A 121 -14.76 14.47 1.37
C GLY A 121 -15.59 15.06 2.50
N VAL A 122 -16.59 15.89 2.17
CA VAL A 122 -17.83 15.99 2.94
C VAL A 122 -18.98 16.36 1.99
N ALA A 123 -19.63 15.37 1.39
CA ALA A 123 -20.96 15.55 0.81
C ALA A 123 -21.99 15.10 1.85
N THR A 124 -22.07 15.82 2.98
CA THR A 124 -23.20 15.73 3.90
C THR A 124 -24.09 16.92 3.56
N LEU A 125 -25.16 16.68 2.79
CA LEU A 125 -26.10 17.73 2.38
C LEU A 125 -26.86 18.24 3.61
N GLY A 126 -26.33 19.31 4.20
CA GLY A 126 -26.87 20.13 5.27
C GLY A 126 -26.19 21.50 5.25
N ALA A 127 -26.68 22.48 6.01
CA ALA A 127 -26.17 23.87 5.96
C ALA A 127 -24.64 23.97 6.16
N ALA A 128 -24.08 23.15 7.06
CA ALA A 128 -22.63 23.08 7.29
C ALA A 128 -21.85 22.53 6.08
N GLY A 129 -22.43 21.62 5.29
CA GLY A 129 -21.81 21.12 4.06
C GLY A 129 -21.76 22.16 2.94
N VAL A 130 -22.78 23.03 2.86
CA VAL A 130 -22.82 24.14 1.90
C VAL A 130 -21.75 25.18 2.23
N GLU A 131 -21.58 25.52 3.51
CA GLU A 131 -20.58 26.48 3.97
C GLU A 131 -19.15 25.99 3.72
N VAL A 132 -18.86 24.72 4.01
CA VAL A 132 -17.56 24.10 3.69
C VAL A 132 -17.30 24.12 2.19
N ALA A 133 -18.30 23.82 1.35
CA ALA A 133 -18.14 23.89 -0.10
C ALA A 133 -17.88 25.32 -0.60
N GLN A 134 -18.54 26.33 -0.01
CA GLN A 134 -18.33 27.74 -0.37
C GLN A 134 -16.93 28.23 0.01
N ASN A 135 -16.43 27.85 1.19
CA ASN A 135 -15.09 28.22 1.65
C ASN A 135 -14.01 27.59 0.78
N VAL A 136 -14.14 26.30 0.43
CA VAL A 136 -13.20 25.62 -0.48
C VAL A 136 -13.22 26.28 -1.87
N LEU A 137 -14.40 26.68 -2.36
CA LEU A 137 -14.51 27.36 -3.65
C LEU A 137 -13.82 28.74 -3.62
N ALA A 138 -13.98 29.51 -2.55
CA ALA A 138 -13.34 30.82 -2.39
C ALA A 138 -11.81 30.73 -2.25
N GLU A 139 -11.31 29.75 -1.49
CA GLU A 139 -9.87 29.47 -1.39
C GLU A 139 -9.28 29.04 -2.74
N THR A 140 -10.02 28.22 -3.49
CA THR A 140 -9.60 27.76 -4.82
C THR A 140 -9.55 28.94 -5.81
N GLN A 141 -10.55 29.82 -5.79
CA GLN A 141 -10.58 31.00 -6.67
C GLN A 141 -9.43 31.97 -6.36
N THR A 142 -9.17 32.25 -5.09
CA THR A 142 -8.08 33.16 -4.69
C THR A 142 -6.69 32.60 -5.01
N ALA A 143 -6.53 31.27 -4.98
CA ALA A 143 -5.28 30.62 -5.37
C ALA A 143 -5.07 30.57 -6.90
N ILE A 144 -6.14 30.36 -7.68
CA ILE A 144 -6.05 30.14 -9.13
C ILE A 144 -6.06 31.46 -9.93
N LEU A 145 -6.88 32.44 -9.56
CA LEU A 145 -7.07 33.67 -10.35
C LEU A 145 -5.76 34.44 -10.63
N PRO A 146 -4.81 34.56 -9.68
CA PRO A 146 -3.53 35.23 -9.95
C PRO A 146 -2.66 34.49 -10.97
N LEU A 147 -2.87 33.19 -11.16
CA LEU A 147 -2.09 32.36 -12.09
C LEU A 147 -2.62 32.42 -13.52
N VAL A 148 -3.89 32.78 -13.71
CA VAL A 148 -4.56 32.79 -15.03
C VAL A 148 -3.79 33.57 -16.10
N PRO A 149 -3.25 34.78 -15.84
CA PRO A 149 -2.50 35.53 -16.86
C PRO A 149 -1.22 34.82 -17.33
N TYR A 150 -0.60 34.00 -16.47
CA TYR A 150 0.64 33.30 -16.80
C TYR A 150 0.42 32.00 -17.56
N LEU A 151 -0.79 31.42 -17.51
CA LEU A 151 -1.10 30.17 -18.21
C LEU A 151 -0.92 30.30 -19.72
N ASP A 152 -1.25 31.45 -20.30
CA ASP A 152 -1.10 31.68 -21.74
C ASP A 152 0.37 31.79 -22.15
N THR A 153 1.17 32.51 -21.36
CA THR A 153 2.62 32.58 -21.56
C THR A 153 3.26 31.20 -21.42
N LEU A 154 2.91 30.44 -20.39
CA LEU A 154 3.43 29.10 -20.13
C LEU A 154 3.09 28.15 -21.29
N ARG A 155 1.86 28.23 -21.81
CA ARG A 155 1.41 27.47 -22.99
C ARG A 155 2.30 27.74 -24.20
N TRP A 156 2.56 29.02 -24.52
CA TRP A 156 3.41 29.37 -25.66
C TRP A 156 4.88 28.97 -25.47
N VAL A 157 5.40 29.08 -24.23
CA VAL A 157 6.76 28.61 -23.90
C VAL A 157 6.90 27.11 -24.14
N PHE A 158 5.93 26.30 -23.71
CA PHE A 158 5.97 24.86 -23.95
C PHE A 158 5.86 24.50 -25.43
N ILE A 159 5.01 25.19 -26.19
CA ILE A 159 4.90 25.00 -27.64
C ILE A 159 6.23 25.34 -28.32
N ALA A 160 6.85 26.47 -27.98
CA ALA A 160 8.14 26.87 -28.55
C ALA A 160 9.26 25.86 -28.22
N ALA A 161 9.33 25.38 -26.97
CA ALA A 161 10.29 24.37 -26.55
C ALA A 161 10.12 23.05 -27.31
N ALA A 162 8.88 22.60 -27.50
CA ALA A 162 8.58 21.39 -28.27
C ALA A 162 9.00 21.52 -29.74
N LEU A 163 8.71 22.67 -30.37
CA LEU A 163 9.11 22.95 -31.76
C LEU A 163 10.63 23.03 -31.92
N ALA A 164 11.34 23.64 -30.96
CA ALA A 164 12.80 23.67 -30.96
C ALA A 164 13.40 22.25 -30.85
N GLY A 165 12.86 21.41 -29.97
CA GLY A 165 13.27 20.00 -29.86
C GLY A 165 13.05 19.20 -31.14
N LEU A 166 11.93 19.41 -31.82
CA LEU A 166 11.64 18.81 -33.12
C LEU A 166 12.62 19.30 -34.21
N ALA A 167 12.92 20.60 -34.22
CA ALA A 167 13.89 21.16 -35.17
C ALA A 167 15.30 20.59 -34.97
N VAL A 168 15.74 20.42 -33.72
CA VAL A 168 17.05 19.81 -33.40
C VAL A 168 17.11 18.36 -33.85
N THR A 169 16.06 17.57 -33.63
CA THR A 169 16.02 16.16 -34.06
C THR A 169 16.02 16.02 -35.57
N ILE A 170 15.27 16.87 -36.29
CA ILE A 170 15.30 16.92 -37.76
C ILE A 170 16.69 17.34 -38.27
N TYR A 171 17.29 18.37 -37.68
CA TYR A 171 18.61 18.85 -38.05
C TYR A 171 19.69 17.76 -37.86
N ALA A 172 19.72 17.12 -36.69
CA ALA A 172 20.65 16.03 -36.41
C ALA A 172 20.51 14.88 -37.42
N ARG A 173 19.27 14.53 -37.77
CA ARG A 173 19.00 13.48 -38.75
C ARG A 173 19.50 13.82 -40.16
N ILE A 174 19.36 15.09 -40.58
CA ILE A 174 19.85 15.58 -41.86
C ILE A 174 21.38 15.65 -41.88
N ASP A 175 22.00 16.09 -40.79
CA ASP A 175 23.46 16.15 -40.65
C ASP A 175 24.10 14.76 -40.72
N ASP A 176 23.54 13.78 -40.00
CA ASP A 176 23.98 12.37 -40.08
C ASP A 176 23.87 11.80 -41.50
N TRP A 177 22.79 12.12 -42.22
CA TRP A 177 22.62 11.69 -43.61
C TRP A 177 23.67 12.31 -44.54
N LYS A 178 24.02 13.58 -44.35
CA LYS A 178 25.08 14.26 -45.12
C LYS A 178 26.47 13.71 -44.81
N ARG A 179 26.73 13.28 -43.56
CA ARG A 179 28.02 12.73 -43.13
C ARG A 179 28.22 11.26 -43.51
N GLY A 180 27.15 10.47 -43.60
CA GLY A 180 27.19 9.04 -43.97
C GLY A 180 27.11 8.74 -45.48
N GLY A 181 27.03 9.77 -46.33
CA GLY A 181 26.91 9.64 -47.79
C GLY A 181 28.23 9.74 -48.57
N ARG A 182 29.38 9.42 -47.97
CA ARG A 182 30.67 9.28 -48.65
C ARG A 182 31.17 7.85 -48.56
#